data_AF-A0A9N9ZE73-F1
#
_entry.id   AF-A0A9N9ZE73-F1
#
_cell.length_a   1.000
_cell.length_b   1.000
_cell.length_c   1.000
_cell.angle_alpha   90.00
_cell.angle_beta   90.00
_cell.angle_gamma   90.00
#
_symmetry.space_group_name_H-M   'P 1'
#
loop_
_entity.id
_entity.type
_entity.pdbx_description
1 polymer ?
#
loop_
_entity_poly.entity_id
_entity_poly.type
_entity_poly.pdbx_seq_one_letter_code
_entity_poly.pdbx_strand_id
1 'polypeptide(L)'
;MLTRTALVALLPAVVRALAEVTATSLGSGCEVYPGYDASTGVAGPWTIQLSGAENTAIDGFSDVSRYSIAINNGKPTIRWGSITIPTRNDIAKNPLKCANNTLLGLVPTDLTAAGAPTSYAWTPLVLSPYPYDAALMWGIDGKAPQVYSHKDVTTGEDIAGVFLGGADGVTSWGVKHQDADQGSGGRDYYYLRLLGPGSENPSTGAPLGDGETQTYLKISA
;
A
#
# COMPACT_ATOMS: atom_id res chain seq x y z
N MET A 1 -0.90 49.10 20.19
CA MET A 1 -1.33 47.76 19.70
C MET A 1 -0.13 47.12 19.04
N LEU A 2 0.50 46.12 19.68
CA LEU A 2 1.66 45.43 19.12
C LEU A 2 1.19 44.26 18.24
N THR A 3 1.39 44.38 16.94
CA THR A 3 1.15 43.35 15.95
C THR A 3 2.19 42.24 16.13
N ARG A 4 1.76 41.07 16.63
CA ARG A 4 2.61 39.87 16.70
C ARG A 4 2.64 39.21 15.32
N THR A 5 3.73 39.42 14.58
CA THR A 5 4.01 38.67 13.36
C THR A 5 4.43 37.25 13.76
N ALA A 6 3.55 36.27 13.56
CA ALA A 6 3.88 34.87 13.76
C ALA A 6 4.78 34.41 12.60
N LEU A 7 6.05 34.15 12.90
CA LEU A 7 6.99 33.54 11.97
C LEU A 7 6.69 32.04 11.90
N VAL A 8 5.98 31.61 10.85
CA VAL A 8 5.77 30.19 10.56
C VAL A 8 7.09 29.64 10.01
N ALA A 9 7.85 28.95 10.86
CA ALA A 9 9.01 28.19 10.41
C ALA A 9 8.50 26.95 9.64
N LEU A 10 8.57 26.98 8.31
CA LEU A 10 8.43 25.76 7.51
C LEU A 10 9.66 24.89 7.78
N LEU A 11 9.50 23.87 8.63
CA LEU A 11 10.49 22.80 8.75
C LEU A 11 10.58 22.08 7.40
N PRO A 12 11.75 22.07 6.72
CA PRO A 12 11.90 21.30 5.50
C PRO A 12 11.71 19.81 5.84
N ALA A 13 10.82 19.14 5.11
CA ALA A 13 10.68 17.70 5.21
C ALA A 13 12.04 17.06 4.86
N VAL A 14 12.59 16.27 5.79
CA VAL A 14 13.86 15.57 5.57
C VAL A 14 13.57 14.41 4.64
N VAL A 15 13.91 14.59 3.36
CA VAL A 15 13.92 13.52 2.36
C VAL A 15 15.25 12.79 2.48
N ARG A 16 15.22 11.49 2.74
CA ARG A 16 16.39 10.60 2.70
C ARG A 16 16.23 9.65 1.54
N ALA A 17 17.32 9.25 0.88
CA ALA A 17 17.26 8.20 -0.12
C ALA A 17 16.84 6.87 0.53
N LEU A 18 16.04 6.08 -0.18
CA LEU A 18 15.68 4.74 0.25
C LEU A 18 16.95 3.87 0.36
N ALA A 19 17.11 3.15 1.47
CA ALA A 19 18.24 2.24 1.65
C ALA A 19 18.18 1.11 0.62
N GLU A 20 19.29 0.80 -0.04
CA GLU A 20 19.35 -0.30 -1.00
C GLU A 20 19.32 -1.65 -0.29
N VAL A 21 18.47 -2.57 -0.77
CA VAL A 21 18.27 -3.89 -0.15
C VAL A 21 18.47 -5.02 -1.15
N THR A 22 18.98 -6.13 -0.65
CA THR A 22 18.82 -7.44 -1.30
C THR A 22 17.52 -8.06 -0.81
N ALA A 23 16.57 -8.27 -1.72
CA ALA A 23 15.31 -8.95 -1.45
C ALA A 23 15.44 -10.45 -1.75
N THR A 24 15.18 -11.30 -0.75
CA THR A 24 15.18 -12.77 -0.91
C THR A 24 13.76 -13.29 -0.77
N SER A 25 13.27 -14.02 -1.78
CA SER A 25 11.92 -14.57 -1.73
C SER A 25 11.78 -15.52 -0.54
N LEU A 26 10.68 -15.38 0.20
CA LEU A 26 10.35 -16.31 1.28
C LEU A 26 9.59 -17.54 0.78
N GLY A 27 9.27 -17.60 -0.51
CA GLY A 27 8.46 -18.64 -1.11
C GLY A 27 7.00 -18.23 -1.28
N SER A 28 6.13 -19.23 -1.36
CA SER A 28 4.69 -19.09 -1.55
C SER A 28 3.93 -19.77 -0.43
N GLY A 29 2.65 -19.42 -0.25
CA GLY A 29 1.79 -20.01 0.76
C GLY A 29 1.55 -19.06 1.93
N CYS A 30 0.75 -19.49 2.92
CA CYS A 30 0.46 -18.66 4.09
C CYS A 30 1.48 -18.85 5.23
N GLU A 31 2.25 -19.93 5.21
CA GLU A 31 3.29 -20.27 6.18
C GLU A 31 4.46 -19.28 6.21
N VAL A 32 4.66 -18.54 5.12
CA VAL A 32 5.71 -17.52 4.99
C VAL A 32 5.31 -16.17 5.59
N TYR A 33 4.03 -16.00 5.94
CA TYR A 33 3.51 -14.79 6.54
C TYR A 33 3.56 -14.86 8.08
N PRO A 34 3.72 -13.71 8.76
CA PRO A 34 3.73 -13.68 10.22
C PRO A 34 2.36 -14.10 10.78
N GLY A 35 2.40 -14.78 11.93
CA GLY A 35 1.19 -15.24 12.63
C GLY A 35 0.48 -16.40 11.94
N TYR A 36 1.18 -17.22 11.15
CA TYR A 36 0.62 -18.43 10.57
C TYR A 36 0.19 -19.44 11.63
N ASP A 37 -1.03 -19.95 11.48
CA ASP A 37 -1.61 -21.03 12.27
C ASP A 37 -1.82 -22.26 11.38
N ALA A 38 -1.05 -23.31 11.63
CA ALA A 38 -1.11 -24.56 10.88
C ALA A 38 -2.44 -25.31 11.02
N SER A 39 -3.23 -25.05 12.07
CA SER A 39 -4.53 -25.70 12.28
C SER A 39 -5.62 -25.13 11.38
N THR A 40 -5.52 -23.85 11.01
CA THR A 40 -6.48 -23.15 10.16
C THR A 40 -5.95 -22.89 8.75
N GLY A 41 -4.62 -22.95 8.55
CA GLY A 41 -3.97 -22.59 7.29
C GLY A 41 -4.02 -21.07 7.03
N VAL A 42 -4.19 -20.26 8.06
CA VAL A 42 -4.36 -18.80 7.98
C VAL A 42 -3.18 -18.10 8.66
N ALA A 43 -2.74 -16.98 8.08
CA ALA A 43 -1.80 -16.06 8.72
C ALA A 43 -2.42 -14.67 8.85
N GLY A 44 -2.25 -14.04 10.02
CA GLY A 44 -2.86 -12.76 10.36
C GLY A 44 -4.12 -12.89 11.25
N PRO A 45 -4.95 -11.83 11.36
CA PRO A 45 -4.89 -10.60 10.57
C PRO A 45 -3.73 -9.69 10.95
N TRP A 46 -3.31 -8.86 10.01
CA TRP A 46 -2.25 -7.85 10.13
C TRP A 46 -2.59 -6.63 9.26
N THR A 47 -1.70 -5.65 9.23
CA THR A 47 -1.74 -4.47 8.34
C THR A 47 -0.44 -4.40 7.51
N ILE A 48 -0.38 -3.55 6.49
CA ILE A 48 0.89 -3.13 5.89
C ILE A 48 1.26 -1.73 6.37
N GLN A 49 2.57 -1.48 6.46
CA GLN A 49 3.15 -0.22 6.89
C GLN A 49 4.24 0.23 5.94
N LEU A 50 4.34 1.55 5.77
CA LEU A 50 5.51 2.16 5.14
C LEU A 50 6.74 1.91 6.02
N SER A 51 7.85 1.51 5.39
CA SER A 51 9.10 1.22 6.09
C SER A 51 10.28 1.74 5.29
N GLY A 52 11.11 2.55 5.94
CA GLY A 52 12.25 3.21 5.30
C GLY A 52 11.81 4.30 4.33
N ALA A 53 10.62 4.88 4.50
CA ALA A 53 10.07 5.85 3.55
C ALA A 53 11.01 7.06 3.40
N GLU A 54 11.26 7.45 2.14
CA GLU A 54 12.09 8.61 1.83
C GLU A 54 11.50 9.90 2.42
N ASN A 55 10.17 10.01 2.35
CA ASN A 55 9.43 10.97 3.14
C ASN A 55 9.28 10.46 4.58
N THR A 56 10.23 10.84 5.43
CA THR A 56 10.28 10.41 6.84
C THR A 56 9.05 10.82 7.67
N ALA A 57 8.24 11.78 7.21
CA ALA A 57 7.03 12.20 7.91
C ALA A 57 5.89 11.15 7.87
N ILE A 58 5.95 10.21 6.93
CA ILE A 58 4.94 9.15 6.75
C ILE A 58 5.50 7.75 6.98
N ASP A 59 6.77 7.63 7.39
CA ASP A 59 7.33 6.33 7.75
C ASP A 59 6.54 5.71 8.92
N GLY A 60 6.24 4.42 8.83
CA GLY A 60 5.36 3.71 9.77
C GLY A 60 3.86 3.99 9.60
N PHE A 61 3.45 4.82 8.62
CA PHE A 61 2.02 4.94 8.31
C PHE A 61 1.48 3.63 7.76
N SER A 62 0.28 3.26 8.21
CA SER A 62 -0.36 1.97 7.90
C SER A 62 -1.59 2.14 7.03
N ASP A 63 -2.07 1.04 6.44
CA ASP A 63 -2.97 1.06 5.30
C ASP A 63 -4.45 1.26 5.59
N VAL A 64 -5.15 1.72 4.54
CA VAL A 64 -6.60 1.74 4.40
C VAL A 64 -7.02 1.28 3.01
N SER A 65 -8.26 0.83 2.89
CA SER A 65 -8.88 0.55 1.60
C SER A 65 -9.52 1.83 1.02
N ARG A 66 -9.29 2.06 -0.28
CA ARG A 66 -9.97 3.05 -1.11
C ARG A 66 -10.62 2.34 -2.30
N TYR A 67 -11.84 2.70 -2.69
CA TYR A 67 -12.54 2.02 -3.80
C TYR A 67 -12.96 2.98 -4.92
N SER A 68 -13.25 2.42 -6.09
CA SER A 68 -13.79 3.13 -7.24
C SER A 68 -15.28 2.84 -7.39
N ILE A 69 -16.06 3.88 -7.64
CA ILE A 69 -17.53 3.82 -7.72
C ILE A 69 -17.96 3.90 -9.19
N ALA A 70 -18.83 2.99 -9.63
CA ALA A 70 -19.66 3.10 -10.83
C ALA A 70 -21.09 3.47 -10.45
N ILE A 71 -21.83 4.05 -11.39
CA ILE A 71 -23.28 4.14 -11.30
C ILE A 71 -23.87 3.07 -12.20
N ASN A 72 -24.51 2.05 -11.60
CA ASN A 72 -25.19 0.98 -12.30
C ASN A 72 -26.68 1.04 -11.94
N ASN A 73 -27.54 1.19 -12.95
CA ASN A 73 -29.00 1.32 -12.79
C ASN A 73 -29.40 2.41 -11.76
N GLY A 74 -28.69 3.54 -11.76
CA GLY A 74 -28.94 4.65 -10.83
C GLY A 74 -28.46 4.43 -9.39
N LYS A 75 -27.80 3.30 -9.08
CA LYS A 75 -27.21 3.02 -7.76
C LYS A 75 -25.68 3.04 -7.83
N PRO A 76 -24.97 3.60 -6.83
CA PRO A 76 -23.54 3.44 -6.68
C PRO A 76 -23.16 1.98 -6.44
N THR A 77 -22.15 1.49 -7.16
CA THR A 77 -21.58 0.14 -6.99
C THR A 77 -20.06 0.20 -7.03
N ILE A 78 -19.39 -0.68 -6.30
CA ILE A 78 -17.93 -0.79 -6.33
C ILE A 78 -17.51 -1.49 -7.62
N ARG A 79 -16.56 -0.90 -8.35
CA ARG A 79 -15.94 -1.52 -9.54
C ARG A 79 -14.69 -2.31 -9.17
N TRP A 80 -13.84 -1.69 -8.37
CA TRP A 80 -12.54 -2.17 -7.91
C TRP A 80 -12.10 -1.30 -6.74
N GLY A 81 -10.99 -1.64 -6.10
CA GLY A 81 -10.32 -0.73 -5.16
C GLY A 81 -8.83 -1.02 -5.01
N SER A 82 -8.18 -0.20 -4.21
CA SER A 82 -6.75 -0.27 -3.92
C SER A 82 -6.46 -0.08 -2.42
N ILE A 83 -5.41 -0.76 -1.95
CA ILE A 83 -4.86 -0.53 -0.62
C ILE A 83 -3.95 0.70 -0.73
N THR A 84 -4.15 1.65 0.17
CA THR A 84 -3.52 2.98 0.16
C THR A 84 -3.08 3.34 1.57
N ILE A 85 -2.32 4.43 1.73
CA ILE A 85 -1.94 4.93 3.05
C ILE A 85 -2.71 6.24 3.29
N PRO A 86 -3.36 6.45 4.43
CA PRO A 86 -4.03 7.72 4.68
C PRO A 86 -3.03 8.83 5.01
N THR A 87 -3.40 10.08 4.76
CA THR A 87 -2.63 11.25 5.24
C THR A 87 -2.68 11.43 6.77
N ARG A 88 -3.55 10.69 7.45
CA ARG A 88 -3.70 10.64 8.90
C ARG A 88 -3.59 9.21 9.41
N ASN A 89 -2.57 8.93 10.22
CA ASN A 89 -2.33 7.57 10.70
C ASN A 89 -3.22 7.15 11.89
N ASP A 90 -4.05 8.03 12.44
CA ASP A 90 -4.93 7.76 13.58
C ASP A 90 -6.29 7.13 13.20
N ILE A 91 -6.49 6.82 11.92
CA ILE A 91 -7.72 6.18 11.44
C ILE A 91 -7.65 4.65 11.50
N ALA A 92 -8.81 3.99 11.56
CA ALA A 92 -8.89 2.53 11.53
C ALA A 92 -8.23 1.96 10.28
N LYS A 93 -7.40 0.93 10.47
CA LYS A 93 -6.63 0.29 9.41
C LYS A 93 -7.41 -0.85 8.77
N ASN A 94 -7.08 -1.14 7.52
CA ASN A 94 -7.71 -2.20 6.79
C ASN A 94 -7.06 -3.55 7.19
N PRO A 95 -7.83 -4.53 7.70
CA PRO A 95 -7.26 -5.83 8.04
C PRO A 95 -6.91 -6.63 6.78
N LEU A 96 -5.73 -7.23 6.79
CA LEU A 96 -5.25 -8.13 5.75
C LEU A 96 -4.90 -9.49 6.38
N LYS A 97 -4.99 -10.56 5.60
CA LYS A 97 -4.60 -11.91 6.02
C LYS A 97 -4.18 -12.75 4.82
N CYS A 98 -3.43 -13.81 5.06
CA CYS A 98 -3.31 -14.89 4.08
C CYS A 98 -4.25 -16.02 4.47
N ALA A 99 -5.06 -16.51 3.53
CA ALA A 99 -5.83 -17.74 3.68
C ALA A 99 -5.95 -18.43 2.32
N ASN A 100 -5.98 -19.77 2.30
CA ASN A 100 -5.99 -20.55 1.05
C ASN A 100 -4.86 -20.12 0.09
N ASN A 101 -3.66 -19.87 0.63
CA ASN A 101 -2.47 -19.41 -0.11
C ASN A 101 -2.68 -18.11 -0.90
N THR A 102 -3.66 -17.30 -0.51
CA THR A 102 -4.03 -16.05 -1.18
C THR A 102 -3.97 -14.90 -0.19
N LEU A 103 -3.37 -13.79 -0.60
CA LEU A 103 -3.44 -12.54 0.17
C LEU A 103 -4.84 -11.93 0.04
N LEU A 104 -5.48 -11.65 1.17
CA LEU A 104 -6.84 -11.12 1.25
C LEU A 104 -6.86 -9.81 2.03
N GLY A 105 -7.67 -8.86 1.59
CA GLY A 105 -8.04 -7.67 2.37
C GLY A 105 -9.51 -7.73 2.77
N LEU A 106 -9.85 -7.26 3.97
CA LEU A 106 -11.25 -7.09 4.38
C LEU A 106 -11.81 -5.78 3.82
N VAL A 107 -12.39 -5.84 2.63
CA VAL A 107 -12.73 -4.66 1.83
C VAL A 107 -14.25 -4.49 1.66
N PRO A 108 -14.73 -3.27 1.38
CA PRO A 108 -16.13 -3.02 1.06
C PRO A 108 -16.62 -3.81 -0.16
N THR A 109 -17.85 -4.33 -0.11
CA THR A 109 -18.48 -5.09 -1.22
C THR A 109 -19.81 -4.53 -1.70
N ASP A 110 -20.48 -3.68 -0.93
CA ASP A 110 -21.71 -3.00 -1.33
C ASP A 110 -21.76 -1.58 -0.75
N LEU A 111 -22.57 -0.73 -1.38
CA LEU A 111 -22.74 0.68 -1.04
C LEU A 111 -24.22 1.04 -0.83
N THR A 112 -24.46 2.01 0.04
CA THR A 112 -25.72 2.76 0.11
C THR A 112 -25.91 3.63 -1.14
N ALA A 113 -27.10 4.20 -1.30
CA ALA A 113 -27.37 5.21 -2.34
C ALA A 113 -26.49 6.46 -2.20
N ALA A 114 -25.98 6.75 -1.00
CA ALA A 114 -25.04 7.86 -0.75
C ALA A 114 -23.57 7.47 -0.98
N GLY A 115 -23.29 6.22 -1.35
CA GLY A 115 -21.93 5.73 -1.59
C GLY A 115 -21.18 5.32 -0.34
N ALA A 116 -21.84 5.15 0.81
CA ALA A 116 -21.22 4.64 2.03
C ALA A 116 -21.21 3.09 2.06
N PRO A 117 -20.13 2.42 2.52
CA PRO A 117 -20.08 0.96 2.63
C PRO A 117 -21.16 0.37 3.54
N THR A 118 -21.78 -0.73 3.10
CA THR A 118 -22.81 -1.48 3.85
C THR A 118 -22.39 -2.90 4.21
N SER A 119 -21.37 -3.44 3.53
CA SER A 119 -20.92 -4.81 3.68
C SER A 119 -19.44 -4.92 3.36
N TYR A 120 -18.78 -5.91 3.97
CA TYR A 120 -17.36 -6.17 3.82
C TYR A 120 -17.12 -7.66 3.64
N ALA A 121 -16.10 -8.02 2.85
CA ALA A 121 -15.68 -9.39 2.68
C ALA A 121 -14.16 -9.50 2.55
N TRP A 122 -13.63 -10.67 2.88
CA TRP A 122 -12.25 -11.02 2.56
C TRP A 122 -12.14 -11.25 1.06
N THR A 123 -11.44 -10.37 0.36
CA THR A 123 -11.31 -10.40 -1.11
C THR A 123 -9.85 -10.52 -1.51
N PRO A 124 -9.53 -11.34 -2.54
CA PRO A 124 -8.17 -11.43 -3.09
C PRO A 124 -7.60 -10.07 -3.46
N LEU A 125 -6.36 -9.84 -3.04
CA LEU A 125 -5.55 -8.71 -3.45
C LEU A 125 -4.58 -9.15 -4.55
N VAL A 126 -4.47 -8.34 -5.59
CA VAL A 126 -3.60 -8.54 -6.74
C VAL A 126 -2.84 -7.26 -7.06
N LEU A 127 -1.71 -7.38 -7.73
CA LEU A 127 -1.03 -6.26 -8.36
C LEU A 127 -1.71 -5.94 -9.68
N SER A 128 -2.00 -4.66 -9.91
CA SER A 128 -2.52 -4.12 -11.18
C SER A 128 -1.66 -4.64 -12.35
N PRO A 129 -2.28 -5.11 -13.45
CA PRO A 129 -1.55 -5.69 -14.57
C PRO A 129 -0.78 -4.65 -15.40
N TYR A 130 -0.99 -3.37 -15.13
CA TYR A 130 -0.33 -2.26 -15.82
C TYR A 130 0.96 -1.86 -15.06
N PRO A 131 2.17 -2.04 -15.64
CA PRO A 131 3.41 -1.82 -14.92
C PRO A 131 3.62 -0.40 -14.37
N TYR A 132 3.10 0.62 -15.06
CA TYR A 132 3.17 2.02 -14.63
C TYR A 132 2.24 2.37 -13.45
N ASP A 133 1.32 1.48 -13.09
CA ASP A 133 0.35 1.66 -12.00
C ASP A 133 0.55 0.62 -10.89
N ALA A 134 0.70 -0.67 -11.24
CA ALA A 134 1.14 -1.80 -10.41
C ALA A 134 0.74 -1.76 -8.92
N ALA A 135 -0.45 -1.23 -8.60
CA ALA A 135 -0.92 -1.02 -7.25
C ALA A 135 -1.48 -2.32 -6.66
N LEU A 136 -1.55 -2.39 -5.33
CA LEU A 136 -2.21 -3.48 -4.63
C LEU A 136 -3.74 -3.26 -4.63
N MET A 137 -4.47 -4.06 -5.39
CA MET A 137 -5.87 -3.84 -5.75
C MET A 137 -6.77 -5.05 -5.51
N TRP A 138 -8.08 -4.83 -5.53
CA TRP A 138 -9.10 -5.89 -5.56
C TRP A 138 -10.20 -5.55 -6.58
N GLY A 139 -10.98 -6.57 -6.95
CA GLY A 139 -12.06 -6.43 -7.93
C GLY A 139 -11.57 -6.29 -9.37
N ILE A 140 -10.31 -6.66 -9.62
CA ILE A 140 -9.68 -6.72 -10.94
C ILE A 140 -8.93 -8.04 -11.11
N ASP A 141 -8.63 -8.40 -12.36
CA ASP A 141 -7.62 -9.41 -12.66
C ASP A 141 -6.22 -8.82 -12.49
N GLY A 142 -5.27 -9.63 -12.02
CA GLY A 142 -3.91 -9.18 -11.77
C GLY A 142 -3.01 -10.33 -11.33
N LYS A 143 -1.77 -10.00 -10.97
CA LYS A 143 -0.80 -10.98 -10.45
C LYS A 143 -0.84 -11.01 -8.93
N ALA A 144 -0.70 -12.19 -8.34
CA ALA A 144 -0.55 -12.28 -6.89
C ALA A 144 0.74 -11.56 -6.44
N PRO A 145 0.71 -10.76 -5.36
CA PRO A 145 1.92 -10.22 -4.77
C PRO A 145 2.73 -11.32 -4.09
N GLN A 146 4.02 -11.07 -3.89
CA GLN A 146 4.96 -11.99 -3.23
C GLN A 146 5.55 -11.34 -1.97
N VAL A 147 6.20 -12.15 -1.14
CA VAL A 147 6.84 -11.67 0.09
C VAL A 147 8.30 -12.03 0.18
N TYR A 148 9.06 -11.14 0.81
CA TYR A 148 10.50 -11.13 0.82
C TYR A 148 11.05 -10.83 2.22
N SER A 149 12.22 -11.39 2.54
CA SER A 149 13.11 -10.82 3.55
C SER A 149 14.04 -9.81 2.88
N HIS A 150 14.45 -8.79 3.64
CA HIS A 150 15.37 -7.77 3.18
C HIS A 150 16.68 -7.84 3.94
N LYS A 151 17.77 -7.55 3.24
CA LYS A 151 19.11 -7.36 3.79
C LYS A 151 19.67 -6.05 3.27
N ASP A 152 20.18 -5.21 4.15
CA ASP A 152 20.80 -3.94 3.77
C ASP A 152 22.09 -4.21 2.97
N VAL A 153 22.21 -3.61 1.77
CA VAL A 153 23.36 -3.87 0.87
C VAL A 153 24.66 -3.27 1.41
N THR A 154 24.57 -2.20 2.19
CA THR A 154 25.75 -1.47 2.68
C THR A 154 26.37 -2.15 3.89
N THR A 155 25.53 -2.58 4.83
CA THR A 155 25.94 -3.18 6.11
C THR A 155 25.95 -4.70 6.06
N GLY A 156 25.15 -5.30 5.18
CA GLY A 156 24.93 -6.73 5.14
C GLY A 156 24.13 -7.24 6.36
N GLU A 157 23.38 -6.37 7.04
CA GLU A 157 22.52 -6.75 8.16
C GLU A 157 21.10 -7.08 7.66
N ASP A 158 20.45 -8.03 8.33
CA ASP A 158 19.05 -8.36 8.04
C ASP A 158 18.14 -7.23 8.51
N ILE A 159 17.25 -6.78 7.63
CA ILE A 159 16.22 -5.82 7.97
C ILE A 159 15.00 -6.61 8.45
N ALA A 160 14.71 -6.49 9.74
CA ALA A 160 13.64 -7.27 10.38
C ALA A 160 12.26 -7.00 9.76
N GLY A 161 11.62 -8.05 9.24
CA GLY A 161 10.25 -8.01 8.75
C GLY A 161 10.02 -8.91 7.55
N VAL A 162 8.76 -8.96 7.14
CA VAL A 162 8.32 -9.56 5.88
C VAL A 162 7.82 -8.41 5.00
N PHE A 163 8.36 -8.31 3.79
CA PHE A 163 8.11 -7.18 2.89
C PHE A 163 7.33 -7.62 1.67
N LEU A 164 6.33 -6.82 1.29
CA LEU A 164 5.47 -7.08 0.14
C LEU A 164 6.12 -6.57 -1.15
N GLY A 165 6.04 -7.37 -2.21
CA GLY A 165 6.59 -7.05 -3.52
C GLY A 165 5.86 -7.74 -4.66
N GLY A 166 6.43 -7.61 -5.86
CA GLY A 166 6.03 -8.32 -7.07
C GLY A 166 6.97 -9.48 -7.35
N ALA A 167 7.05 -9.91 -8.61
CA ALA A 167 7.97 -10.96 -9.03
C ALA A 167 9.44 -10.48 -9.01
N ASP A 168 10.37 -11.44 -9.11
CA ASP A 168 11.79 -11.19 -9.39
C ASP A 168 12.50 -10.26 -8.37
N GLY A 169 12.04 -10.23 -7.12
CA GLY A 169 12.70 -9.46 -6.06
C GLY A 169 12.33 -7.98 -6.04
N VAL A 170 11.33 -7.55 -6.82
CA VAL A 170 10.88 -6.16 -6.83
C VAL A 170 10.08 -5.87 -5.56
N THR A 171 10.62 -5.05 -4.67
CA THR A 171 9.97 -4.71 -3.38
C THR A 171 9.86 -3.22 -3.09
N SER A 172 10.44 -2.34 -3.93
CA SER A 172 10.31 -0.89 -3.79
C SER A 172 8.96 -0.39 -4.31
N TRP A 173 8.36 0.55 -3.58
CA TRP A 173 7.07 1.14 -3.93
C TRP A 173 7.18 2.65 -4.06
N GLY A 174 6.56 3.20 -5.11
CA GLY A 174 6.33 4.62 -5.28
C GLY A 174 5.13 5.06 -4.45
N VAL A 175 5.26 6.20 -3.79
CA VAL A 175 4.27 6.79 -2.89
C VAL A 175 3.93 8.18 -3.41
N LYS A 176 2.65 8.39 -3.75
CA LYS A 176 2.17 9.67 -4.28
C LYS A 176 0.98 10.18 -3.49
N HIS A 177 1.01 11.43 -3.05
CA HIS A 177 -0.19 12.08 -2.50
C HIS A 177 -1.27 12.20 -3.57
N GLN A 178 -2.51 11.96 -3.16
CA GLN A 178 -3.72 12.12 -3.94
C GLN A 178 -4.75 12.86 -3.10
N ASP A 179 -5.46 13.78 -3.75
CA ASP A 179 -6.57 14.49 -3.15
C ASP A 179 -7.72 13.53 -2.81
N ALA A 180 -8.49 13.89 -1.78
CA ALA A 180 -9.68 13.18 -1.39
C ALA A 180 -10.66 12.92 -2.56
N ASP A 181 -11.18 11.70 -2.58
CA ASP A 181 -12.30 11.33 -3.45
C ASP A 181 -13.41 10.61 -2.66
N GLN A 182 -14.54 10.31 -3.31
CA GLN A 182 -15.66 9.64 -2.66
C GLN A 182 -15.28 8.26 -2.09
N GLY A 183 -14.44 7.51 -2.79
CA GLY A 183 -14.01 6.17 -2.41
C GLY A 183 -12.99 6.12 -1.27
N SER A 184 -12.31 7.23 -1.01
CA SER A 184 -11.43 7.46 0.14
C SER A 184 -12.19 7.86 1.42
N GLY A 185 -13.52 8.01 1.34
CA GLY A 185 -14.32 8.58 2.43
C GLY A 185 -14.09 10.08 2.63
N GLY A 186 -13.72 10.80 1.56
CA GLY A 186 -13.46 12.24 1.59
C GLY A 186 -12.15 12.61 2.29
N ARG A 187 -11.12 11.77 2.19
CA ARG A 187 -9.82 11.98 2.84
C ARG A 187 -8.70 11.82 1.82
N ASP A 188 -7.75 12.75 1.84
CA ASP A 188 -6.51 12.62 1.09
C ASP A 188 -5.76 11.35 1.50
N TYR A 189 -5.07 10.75 0.55
CA TYR A 189 -4.36 9.50 0.72
C TYR A 189 -3.06 9.50 -0.08
N TYR A 190 -2.17 8.58 0.24
CA TYR A 190 -1.02 8.22 -0.56
C TYR A 190 -1.33 6.95 -1.34
N TYR A 191 -1.27 7.07 -2.66
CA TYR A 191 -1.34 5.96 -3.57
C TYR A 191 0.00 5.24 -3.65
N LEU A 192 -0.05 3.93 -3.80
CA LEU A 192 1.12 3.05 -3.82
C LEU A 192 1.19 2.33 -5.16
N ARG A 193 2.35 2.34 -5.81
CA ARG A 193 2.64 1.51 -6.98
C ARG A 193 3.96 0.78 -6.84
N LEU A 194 4.03 -0.47 -7.31
CA LEU A 194 5.28 -1.21 -7.30
C LEU A 194 6.24 -0.67 -8.38
N LEU A 195 7.50 -0.44 -8.01
CA LEU A 195 8.55 0.09 -8.90
C LEU A 195 9.32 -1.05 -9.57
N GLY A 196 8.64 -1.77 -10.48
CA GLY A 196 9.23 -2.87 -11.25
C GLY A 196 9.59 -2.51 -12.69
N PRO A 197 10.03 -3.49 -13.50
CA PRO A 197 10.28 -3.29 -14.93
C PRO A 197 9.07 -2.70 -15.65
N GLY A 198 9.26 -1.63 -16.42
CA GLY A 198 8.19 -0.95 -17.16
C GLY A 198 7.35 0.01 -16.32
N SER A 199 7.73 0.23 -15.06
CA SER A 199 7.04 1.16 -14.16
C SER A 199 7.52 2.61 -14.28
N GLU A 200 8.47 2.88 -15.17
CA GLU A 200 9.00 4.21 -15.40
C GLU A 200 7.89 5.16 -15.90
N ASN A 201 8.01 6.44 -15.55
CA ASN A 201 7.10 7.47 -16.04
C ASN A 201 7.12 7.46 -17.58
N PRO A 202 5.97 7.23 -18.25
CA PRO A 202 5.95 7.06 -19.70
C PRO A 202 6.31 8.33 -20.47
N SER A 203 6.23 9.50 -19.82
CA SER A 203 6.57 10.78 -20.45
C SER A 203 8.04 11.15 -20.30
N THR A 204 8.70 10.72 -19.22
CA THR A 204 10.07 11.16 -18.89
C THR A 204 11.10 10.02 -18.84
N GLY A 205 10.65 8.76 -18.75
CA GLY A 205 11.50 7.60 -18.51
C GLY A 205 12.09 7.53 -17.10
N ALA A 206 11.73 8.45 -16.20
CA ALA A 206 12.22 8.44 -14.83
C ALA A 206 11.58 7.31 -14.01
N PRO A 207 12.29 6.69 -13.06
CA PRO A 207 11.72 5.63 -12.22
C PRO A 207 10.54 6.10 -11.37
N LEU A 208 10.53 7.39 -11.00
CA LEU A 208 9.46 8.04 -10.24
C LEU A 208 8.65 8.98 -11.13
N GLY A 209 7.35 9.01 -10.87
CA GLY A 209 6.45 10.04 -11.40
C GLY A 209 6.61 11.36 -10.64
N ASP A 210 6.04 12.42 -11.19
CA ASP A 210 6.07 13.73 -10.54
C ASP A 210 5.38 13.68 -9.18
N GLY A 211 6.10 14.12 -8.14
CA GLY A 211 5.62 14.14 -6.76
C GLY A 211 5.65 12.79 -6.04
N GLU A 212 6.27 11.76 -6.61
CA GLU A 212 6.48 10.47 -5.95
C GLU A 212 7.75 10.43 -5.10
N THR A 213 7.67 9.70 -3.99
CA THR A 213 8.81 9.27 -3.16
C THR A 213 8.82 7.75 -3.04
N GLN A 214 9.89 7.14 -2.52
CA GLN A 214 9.97 5.68 -2.37
C GLN A 214 9.78 5.18 -0.93
N THR A 215 9.43 3.90 -0.80
CA THR A 215 9.32 3.16 0.45
C THR A 215 9.43 1.65 0.19
N TYR A 216 9.58 0.88 1.26
CA TYR A 216 9.18 -0.53 1.30
C TYR A 216 7.82 -0.67 1.99
N LEU A 217 7.11 -1.77 1.71
CA LEU A 217 5.87 -2.14 2.42
C LEU A 217 6.14 -3.33 3.32
N LYS A 218 6.10 -3.12 4.64
CA LYS A 218 6.31 -4.14 5.66
C LYS A 218 4.98 -4.65 6.18
N ILE A 219 4.85 -5.97 6.32
CA ILE A 219 3.72 -6.58 7.03
C ILE A 219 3.90 -6.36 8.54
N SER A 220 2.89 -5.73 9.16
CA SER A 220 2.89 -5.40 10.59
C SER A 220 1.69 -6.03 11.29
N ALA A 221 1.99 -6.93 12.23
CA ALA A 221 1.03 -7.49 13.18
C ALA A 221 0.81 -6.56 14.38
#